data_AF-A0A7W0MUU8-F1
#
_entry.id   AF-A0A7W0MUU8-F1
#
_cell.length_a   1.000
_cell.length_b   1.000
_cell.length_c   1.000
_cell.angle_alpha   90.00
_cell.angle_beta   90.00
_cell.angle_gamma   90.00
#
_symmetry.space_group_name_H-M   'P 1'
#
loop_
_entity.id
_entity.type
_entity.pdbx_description
1 polymer ?
#
loop_
_entity_poly.entity_id
_entity_poly.type
_entity_poly.pdbx_seq_one_letter_code
_entity_poly.pdbx_strand_id
1 'polypeptide(L)'
;MRYCGIDVSATASNQQLCTLHERRGTDGVELVSTFYAPGDVEAVARTVLGFGGEAVAAVDAPSGHRLDLLQPGAELRAQLGLPEGRFERHRVCDALLFRRRLPLYPVPSASQALAAWQRWIGVGFELFAALAPLGLFRPEDGAVQGGVGEGALRLGRLCETYPDAVFCSLLGHRPPPKRTPWGLQQRIAALKLRGIVDADGGLWHRTLDELDACAAAFAAYALAAGGGSWVGDPREGVIVLPVPELLDRYEPLPPPARAALA
;
A
#
# COMPACT_ATOMS: atom_id res chain seq x y z
N MET A 1 18.42 0.03 -8.78
CA MET A 1 17.35 0.23 -7.77
C MET A 1 16.54 -1.04 -7.58
N ARG A 2 16.15 -1.32 -6.33
CA ARG A 2 15.23 -2.40 -5.94
C ARG A 2 14.00 -1.78 -5.30
N TYR A 3 12.84 -2.06 -5.86
CA TYR A 3 11.56 -1.59 -5.33
C TYR A 3 10.98 -2.72 -4.47
N CYS A 4 10.95 -2.53 -3.17
CA CYS A 4 10.61 -3.56 -2.19
C CYS A 4 9.18 -3.34 -1.72
N GLY A 5 8.39 -4.41 -1.70
CA GLY A 5 7.04 -4.42 -1.15
C GLY A 5 6.92 -5.47 -0.07
N ILE A 6 6.32 -5.08 1.05
CA ILE A 6 6.21 -5.92 2.22
C ILE A 6 4.74 -6.03 2.61
N ASP A 7 4.21 -7.25 2.59
CA ASP A 7 2.91 -7.57 3.19
C ASP A 7 3.12 -8.05 4.63
N VAL A 8 2.31 -7.52 5.56
CA VAL A 8 2.52 -7.67 7.00
C VAL A 8 1.51 -8.65 7.59
N SER A 9 2.04 -9.64 8.32
CA SER A 9 1.26 -10.66 9.00
C SER A 9 1.35 -10.54 10.52
N ALA A 10 0.27 -10.94 11.20
CA ALA A 10 0.27 -11.08 12.67
C ALA A 10 1.18 -12.22 13.15
N THR A 11 1.52 -13.16 12.28
CA THR A 11 2.43 -14.27 12.57
C THR A 11 3.85 -13.78 12.38
N ALA A 12 4.64 -13.78 13.46
CA ALA A 12 5.97 -13.16 13.48
C ALA A 12 6.87 -13.55 12.28
N SER A 13 6.91 -14.83 11.92
CA SER A 13 7.74 -15.38 10.84
C SER A 13 7.09 -15.41 9.45
N ASN A 14 6.03 -14.64 9.23
CA ASN A 14 5.24 -14.67 7.99
C ASN A 14 5.14 -13.31 7.30
N GLN A 15 6.17 -12.47 7.41
CA GLN A 15 6.25 -11.22 6.66
C GLN A 15 6.68 -11.56 5.24
N GLN A 16 5.91 -11.12 4.25
CA GLN A 16 6.12 -11.50 2.86
C GLN A 16 6.82 -10.37 2.12
N LEU A 17 7.98 -10.66 1.51
CA LEU A 17 8.76 -9.71 0.73
C LEU A 17 8.65 -10.04 -0.76
N CYS A 18 8.39 -9.02 -1.57
CA CYS A 18 8.55 -9.03 -3.01
C CYS A 18 9.45 -7.85 -3.44
N THR A 19 10.31 -8.05 -4.43
CA THR A 19 11.07 -6.96 -5.05
C THR A 19 10.78 -6.87 -6.54
N LEU A 20 10.59 -5.66 -7.06
CA LEU A 20 10.58 -5.37 -8.48
C LEU A 20 11.93 -4.76 -8.90
N HIS A 21 12.33 -5.05 -10.14
CA HIS A 21 13.42 -4.37 -10.81
C HIS A 21 13.13 -4.23 -12.30
N GLU A 22 13.65 -3.17 -12.89
CA GLU A 22 13.49 -2.92 -14.31
C GLU A 22 14.37 -3.85 -15.13
N ARG A 23 13.80 -4.41 -16.19
CA ARG A 23 14.51 -5.14 -17.24
C ARG A 23 14.07 -4.58 -18.58
N ARG A 24 15.03 -4.29 -19.47
CA ARG A 24 14.71 -3.95 -20.86
C ARG A 24 14.31 -5.23 -21.60
N GLY A 25 13.04 -5.32 -21.96
CA GLY A 25 12.49 -6.32 -22.87
C GLY A 25 12.44 -5.82 -24.31
N THR A 26 11.88 -6.65 -25.20
CA THR A 26 11.68 -6.33 -26.61
C THR A 26 10.66 -5.20 -26.84
N ASP A 27 9.66 -5.12 -25.97
CA ASP A 27 8.52 -4.19 -26.09
C ASP A 27 8.61 -3.00 -25.11
N GLY A 28 9.75 -2.81 -24.44
CA GLY A 28 9.97 -1.71 -23.49
C GLY A 28 10.57 -2.17 -22.16
N VAL A 29 10.27 -1.44 -21.10
CA VAL A 29 10.71 -1.77 -19.74
C VAL A 29 9.67 -2.66 -19.07
N GLU A 30 10.10 -3.83 -18.60
CA GLU A 30 9.32 -4.74 -17.76
C GLU A 30 9.77 -4.62 -16.31
N LEU A 31 8.86 -4.89 -15.38
CA LEU A 31 9.15 -4.98 -13.95
C LEU A 31 9.21 -6.45 -13.54
N VAL A 32 10.42 -6.97 -13.34
CA VAL A 32 10.62 -8.36 -12.96
C VAL A 32 10.49 -8.49 -11.44
N SER A 33 9.52 -9.29 -11.00
CA SER A 33 9.28 -9.61 -9.60
C SER A 33 10.16 -10.75 -9.12
N THR A 34 10.68 -10.63 -7.90
CA THR A 34 11.33 -11.70 -7.14
C THR A 34 10.60 -11.84 -5.82
N PHE A 35 10.09 -13.03 -5.54
CA PHE A 35 9.38 -13.35 -4.30
C PHE A 35 10.32 -14.12 -3.36
N TYR A 36 10.37 -13.71 -2.11
CA TYR A 36 11.23 -14.33 -1.10
C TYR A 36 10.39 -15.28 -0.24
N ALA A 37 11.05 -16.24 0.41
CA ALA A 37 10.40 -17.01 1.46
C ALA A 37 9.92 -16.07 2.58
N PRO A 38 8.78 -16.36 3.24
CA PRO A 38 8.32 -15.58 4.39
C PRO A 38 9.36 -15.57 5.50
N GLY A 39 9.48 -14.43 6.19
CA GLY A 39 10.47 -14.24 7.25
C GLY A 39 9.93 -13.43 8.41
N ASP A 40 10.79 -13.20 9.41
CA ASP A 40 10.52 -12.22 10.46
C ASP A 40 10.95 -10.81 10.05
N VAL A 41 10.64 -9.84 10.91
CA VAL A 41 10.98 -8.42 10.71
C VAL A 41 12.48 -8.23 10.45
N GLU A 42 13.34 -8.92 11.20
CA GLU A 42 14.79 -8.80 11.09
C GLU A 42 15.29 -9.32 9.74
N ALA A 43 14.83 -10.50 9.31
CA ALA A 43 15.20 -11.09 8.04
C ALA A 43 14.76 -10.23 6.85
N VAL A 44 13.53 -9.70 6.88
CA VAL A 44 13.03 -8.79 5.85
C VAL A 44 13.85 -7.50 5.83
N ALA A 45 14.04 -6.84 6.98
CA ALA A 45 14.79 -5.60 7.06
C ALA A 45 16.24 -5.76 6.61
N ARG A 46 16.93 -6.82 7.06
CA ARG A 46 18.30 -7.16 6.63
C ARG A 46 18.37 -7.36 5.12
N THR A 47 17.39 -8.02 4.51
CA THR A 47 17.35 -8.23 3.06
C THR A 47 17.19 -6.90 2.32
N VAL A 48 16.21 -6.08 2.72
CA VAL A 48 15.94 -4.78 2.08
C VAL A 48 17.15 -3.83 2.22
N LEU A 49 17.69 -3.69 3.43
CA LEU A 49 18.85 -2.83 3.70
C LEU A 49 20.13 -3.38 3.04
N GLY A 50 20.21 -4.69 2.81
CA GLY A 50 21.30 -5.34 2.07
C GLY A 50 21.42 -4.89 0.62
N PHE A 51 20.35 -4.35 0.02
CA PHE A 51 20.42 -3.72 -1.30
C PHE A 51 21.08 -2.32 -1.28
N GLY A 52 21.40 -1.79 -0.10
CA GLY A 52 22.11 -0.53 0.08
C GLY A 52 21.31 0.70 -0.35
N GLY A 53 22.02 1.74 -0.80
CA GLY A 53 21.44 3.02 -1.26
C GLY A 53 20.61 2.94 -2.54
N GLU A 54 20.20 1.74 -2.96
CA GLU A 54 19.37 1.48 -4.13
C GLU A 54 17.97 0.95 -3.77
N ALA A 55 17.66 0.76 -2.49
CA ALA A 55 16.34 0.32 -2.04
C ALA A 55 15.35 1.48 -1.92
N VAL A 56 14.11 1.22 -2.35
CA VAL A 56 12.91 1.98 -2.03
C VAL A 56 11.87 0.97 -1.57
N ALA A 57 11.20 1.19 -0.45
CA ALA A 57 10.32 0.22 0.18
C ALA A 57 8.92 0.79 0.45
N ALA A 58 7.90 -0.04 0.26
CA ALA A 58 6.55 0.22 0.71
C ALA A 58 6.05 -0.93 1.57
N VAL A 59 5.37 -0.61 2.67
CA VAL A 59 4.90 -1.59 3.66
C VAL A 59 3.37 -1.52 3.72
N ASP A 60 2.69 -2.66 3.64
CA ASP A 60 1.25 -2.80 3.90
C ASP A 60 0.96 -2.75 5.41
N ALA A 61 1.28 -1.63 6.02
CA ALA A 61 1.01 -1.36 7.42
C ALA A 61 1.09 0.15 7.70
N PRO A 62 0.45 0.61 8.79
CA PRO A 62 0.67 1.96 9.27
C PRO A 62 2.08 2.09 9.87
N SER A 63 2.70 3.25 9.71
CA SER A 63 4.03 3.56 10.25
C SER A 63 4.01 3.99 11.72
N GLY A 64 2.82 4.36 12.23
CA GLY A 64 2.66 4.78 13.62
C GLY A 64 1.20 4.83 14.06
N HIS A 65 1.02 5.25 15.31
CA HIS A 65 -0.30 5.45 15.91
C HIS A 65 -1.05 6.61 15.29
N ARG A 66 -2.38 6.55 15.38
CA ARG A 66 -3.25 7.70 15.14
C ARG A 66 -2.97 8.81 16.17
N LEU A 67 -2.90 10.06 15.71
CA LEU A 67 -2.68 11.28 16.50
C LEU A 67 -3.99 12.05 16.80
N ASP A 68 -5.14 11.47 16.45
CA ASP A 68 -6.48 12.02 16.68
C ASP A 68 -6.68 13.39 16.01
N LEU A 69 -6.04 13.63 14.86
CA LEU A 69 -6.12 14.90 14.10
C LEU A 69 -7.53 15.24 13.60
N LEU A 70 -8.43 14.24 13.58
CA LEU A 70 -9.82 14.36 13.13
C LEU A 70 -10.85 14.33 14.27
N GLN A 71 -10.42 14.48 15.53
CA GLN A 71 -11.31 14.53 16.69
C GLN A 71 -12.36 15.66 16.59
N PRO A 72 -13.49 15.58 17.31
CA PRO A 72 -14.49 16.63 17.34
C PRO A 72 -13.89 18.01 17.66
N GLY A 73 -14.26 19.02 16.89
CA GLY A 73 -13.76 20.40 17.05
C GLY A 73 -12.39 20.69 16.42
N ALA A 74 -11.70 19.69 15.85
CA ALA A 74 -10.43 19.93 15.17
C ALA A 74 -10.61 20.79 13.91
N GLU A 75 -9.72 21.77 13.70
CA GLU A 75 -9.77 22.66 12.53
C GLU A 75 -9.67 21.88 11.22
N LEU A 76 -8.75 20.91 11.15
CA LEU A 76 -8.56 20.06 9.97
C LEU A 76 -9.84 19.30 9.59
N ARG A 77 -10.64 18.88 10.58
CA ARG A 77 -11.93 18.23 10.34
C ARG A 77 -12.91 19.15 9.61
N ALA A 78 -12.94 20.42 10.01
CA ALA A 78 -13.77 21.45 9.39
C ALA A 78 -13.29 21.75 7.97
N GLN A 79 -11.97 21.92 7.78
CA GLN A 79 -11.35 22.14 6.48
C GLN A 79 -11.65 21.01 5.47
N LEU A 80 -11.67 19.76 5.93
CA LEU A 80 -11.98 18.59 5.10
C LEU A 80 -13.49 18.37 4.87
N GLY A 81 -14.35 19.16 5.53
CA GLY A 81 -15.80 19.03 5.45
C GLY A 81 -16.31 17.66 5.90
N LEU A 82 -15.72 17.09 6.95
CA LEU A 82 -16.11 15.75 7.43
C LEU A 82 -17.41 15.83 8.26
N PRO A 83 -18.37 14.90 8.05
CA PRO A 83 -19.64 14.91 8.77
C PRO A 83 -19.46 14.55 10.25
N GLU A 84 -20.22 15.20 11.12
CA GLU A 84 -20.27 14.95 12.57
C GLU A 84 -20.55 13.47 12.89
N GLY A 85 -19.91 12.93 13.93
CA GLY A 85 -20.03 11.52 14.34
C GLY A 85 -19.34 10.52 13.41
N ARG A 86 -18.74 10.96 12.29
CA ARG A 86 -18.04 10.10 11.33
C ARG A 86 -16.55 10.43 11.28
N PHE A 87 -15.71 9.39 11.12
CA PHE A 87 -14.25 9.52 10.92
C PHE A 87 -13.47 10.12 12.09
N GLU A 88 -14.08 10.35 13.25
CA GLU A 88 -13.44 11.03 14.40
C GLU A 88 -12.28 10.24 15.02
N ARG A 89 -12.24 8.93 14.76
CA ARG A 89 -11.19 8.01 15.22
C ARG A 89 -10.38 7.44 14.06
N HIS A 90 -10.40 8.10 12.91
CA HIS A 90 -9.63 7.71 11.73
C HIS A 90 -8.34 8.54 11.67
N ARG A 91 -7.27 7.97 11.12
CA ARG A 91 -6.20 8.83 10.58
C ARG A 91 -6.74 9.60 9.38
N VAL A 92 -6.05 10.66 8.99
CA VAL A 92 -6.43 11.45 7.81
C VAL A 92 -6.52 10.58 6.54
N CYS A 93 -5.54 9.69 6.32
CA CYS A 93 -5.55 8.79 5.17
C CYS A 93 -6.75 7.83 5.18
N ASP A 94 -7.07 7.22 6.34
CA ASP A 94 -8.20 6.30 6.49
C ASP A 94 -9.52 6.99 6.13
N ALA A 95 -9.74 8.22 6.61
CA ALA A 95 -10.97 8.97 6.32
C ALA A 95 -11.10 9.32 4.82
N LEU A 96 -10.00 9.78 4.20
CA LEU A 96 -9.97 10.15 2.80
C LEU A 96 -10.17 8.95 1.86
N LEU A 97 -9.60 7.80 2.18
CA LEU A 97 -9.78 6.56 1.42
C LEU A 97 -11.18 5.96 1.65
N PHE A 98 -11.70 6.00 2.88
CA PHE A 98 -13.05 5.53 3.17
C PHE A 98 -14.12 6.32 2.39
N ARG A 99 -13.98 7.65 2.26
CA ARG A 99 -14.88 8.49 1.44
C ARG A 99 -14.94 8.03 -0.02
N ARG A 100 -13.82 7.48 -0.52
CA ARG A 100 -13.68 6.90 -1.87
C ARG A 100 -14.19 5.46 -1.96
N ARG A 101 -14.80 4.93 -0.90
CA ARG A 101 -15.24 3.53 -0.74
C ARG A 101 -14.09 2.53 -0.67
N LEU A 102 -12.90 2.97 -0.27
CA LEU A 102 -11.74 2.12 0.00
C LEU A 102 -11.55 2.04 1.52
N PRO A 103 -12.24 1.13 2.24
CA PRO A 103 -12.11 1.04 3.68
C PRO A 103 -10.72 0.52 4.06
N LEU A 104 -10.12 1.13 5.09
CA LEU A 104 -8.95 0.61 5.78
C LEU A 104 -9.33 0.12 7.18
N TYR A 105 -8.42 -0.62 7.78
CA TYR A 105 -8.46 -0.98 9.18
C TYR A 105 -8.29 0.29 10.06
N PRO A 106 -9.01 0.38 11.20
CA PRO A 106 -8.81 1.48 12.14
C PRO A 106 -7.48 1.31 12.89
N VAL A 107 -6.59 2.29 12.74
CA VAL A 107 -5.34 2.38 13.51
C VAL A 107 -5.64 2.95 14.90
N PRO A 108 -5.23 2.29 16.00
CA PRO A 108 -5.44 2.78 17.35
C PRO A 108 -4.59 4.02 17.66
N SER A 109 -5.07 4.90 18.54
CA SER A 109 -4.23 6.00 19.05
C SER A 109 -3.19 5.48 20.03
N ALA A 110 -2.18 6.30 20.34
CA ALA A 110 -1.08 5.91 21.22
C ALA A 110 -1.54 5.54 22.65
N SER A 111 -2.67 6.07 23.11
CA SER A 111 -3.25 5.76 24.42
C SER A 111 -4.09 4.46 24.44
N GLN A 112 -4.32 3.85 23.28
CA GLN A 112 -5.14 2.64 23.14
C GLN A 112 -4.25 1.40 22.96
N ALA A 113 -4.49 0.38 23.78
CA ALA A 113 -3.84 -0.92 23.60
C ALA A 113 -4.29 -1.58 22.29
N LEU A 114 -3.37 -2.29 21.62
CA LEU A 114 -3.70 -3.10 20.45
C LEU A 114 -4.60 -4.27 20.85
N ALA A 115 -5.74 -4.42 20.18
CA ALA A 115 -6.54 -5.64 20.30
C ALA A 115 -5.82 -6.84 19.68
N ALA A 116 -6.22 -8.06 20.04
CA ALA A 116 -5.58 -9.29 19.53
C ALA A 116 -5.56 -9.39 17.99
N TRP A 117 -6.60 -8.91 17.31
CA TRP A 117 -6.67 -8.91 15.85
C TRP A 117 -5.82 -7.78 15.21
N GLN A 118 -5.39 -6.78 16.00
CA GLN A 118 -4.52 -5.67 15.58
C GLN A 118 -3.04 -5.96 15.81
N ARG A 119 -2.65 -7.18 16.22
CA ARG A 119 -1.24 -7.53 16.47
C ARG A 119 -0.32 -7.25 15.28
N TRP A 120 -0.81 -7.47 14.06
CA TRP A 120 -0.06 -7.20 12.84
C TRP A 120 0.27 -5.70 12.66
N ILE A 121 -0.53 -4.78 13.23
CA ILE A 121 -0.22 -3.34 13.24
C ILE A 121 1.08 -3.08 14.02
N GLY A 122 1.27 -3.77 15.15
CA GLY A 122 2.50 -3.69 15.94
C GLY A 122 3.72 -4.17 15.15
N VAL A 123 3.57 -5.27 14.38
CA VAL A 123 4.61 -5.76 13.46
C VAL A 123 4.93 -4.73 12.37
N GLY A 124 3.91 -4.02 11.89
CA GLY A 124 4.09 -2.86 11.01
C GLY A 124 5.01 -1.81 11.62
N PHE A 125 4.74 -1.38 12.85
CA PHE A 125 5.59 -0.41 13.56
C PHE A 125 7.03 -0.92 13.71
N GLU A 126 7.22 -2.20 14.02
CA GLU A 126 8.54 -2.83 14.11
C GLU A 126 9.28 -2.81 12.76
N LEU A 127 8.59 -3.11 11.65
CA LEU A 127 9.15 -3.02 10.30
C LEU A 127 9.58 -1.61 9.93
N PHE A 128 8.74 -0.59 10.21
CA PHE A 128 9.11 0.80 9.95
C PHE A 128 10.30 1.25 10.80
N ALA A 129 10.37 0.82 12.06
CA ALA A 129 11.53 1.07 12.91
C ALA A 129 12.80 0.39 12.38
N ALA A 130 12.71 -0.87 11.94
CA ALA A 130 13.83 -1.61 11.38
C ALA A 130 14.32 -1.05 10.03
N LEU A 131 13.41 -0.45 9.24
CA LEU A 131 13.70 0.19 7.95
C LEU A 131 13.96 1.70 8.04
N ALA A 132 14.02 2.26 9.26
CA ALA A 132 14.23 3.69 9.49
C ALA A 132 15.42 4.32 8.71
N PRO A 133 16.55 3.62 8.44
CA PRO A 133 17.64 4.17 7.62
C PRO A 133 17.24 4.58 6.20
N LEU A 134 16.14 4.06 5.65
CA LEU A 134 15.63 4.46 4.34
C LEU A 134 14.93 5.84 4.35
N GLY A 135 14.54 6.32 5.53
CA GLY A 135 13.78 7.55 5.72
C GLY A 135 12.32 7.42 5.29
N LEU A 136 11.39 7.68 6.22
CA LEU A 136 9.96 7.71 5.89
C LEU A 136 9.67 8.88 4.94
N PHE A 137 8.99 8.59 3.84
CA PHE A 137 8.51 9.56 2.87
C PHE A 137 7.54 10.53 3.53
N ARG A 138 7.90 11.82 3.53
CA ARG A 138 7.09 12.90 4.08
C ARG A 138 6.92 14.01 3.03
N PRO A 139 5.75 14.09 2.37
CA PRO A 139 5.45 15.19 1.46
C PRO A 139 5.31 16.52 2.24
N GLU A 140 5.26 17.63 1.52
CA GLU A 140 5.21 18.98 2.10
C GLU A 140 4.06 19.16 3.11
N ASP A 141 4.34 19.90 4.17
CA ASP A 141 3.40 20.15 5.26
C ASP A 141 2.18 20.97 4.78
N GLY A 142 1.00 20.62 5.29
CA GLY A 142 -0.24 21.36 5.08
C GLY A 142 -1.15 20.82 3.97
N ALA A 143 -0.64 19.99 3.06
CA ALA A 143 -1.46 19.23 2.13
C ALA A 143 -1.85 17.86 2.73
N VAL A 144 -3.07 17.40 2.46
CA VAL A 144 -3.56 16.07 2.90
C VAL A 144 -3.63 15.03 1.77
N GLN A 145 -3.33 15.46 0.56
CA GLN A 145 -3.26 14.62 -0.64
C GLN A 145 -2.46 15.37 -1.71
N GLY A 146 -1.82 14.62 -2.60
CA GLY A 146 -1.06 15.20 -3.71
C GLY A 146 -0.44 14.15 -4.62
N GLY A 147 0.21 14.61 -5.68
CA GLY A 147 1.10 13.77 -6.48
C GLY A 147 2.40 13.48 -5.73
N VAL A 148 3.01 12.34 -6.02
CA VAL A 148 4.36 12.01 -5.52
C VAL A 148 5.39 12.97 -6.11
N GLY A 149 5.38 13.14 -7.44
CA GLY A 149 6.23 14.10 -8.14
C GLY A 149 7.70 13.69 -8.30
N GLU A 150 8.41 14.40 -9.17
CA GLU A 150 9.84 14.16 -9.39
C GLU A 150 10.66 14.51 -8.15
N GLY A 151 11.68 13.69 -7.85
CA GLY A 151 12.58 13.94 -6.72
C GLY A 151 12.02 13.55 -5.35
N ALA A 152 10.87 12.87 -5.29
CA ALA A 152 10.25 12.39 -4.05
C ALA A 152 11.20 11.60 -3.12
N LEU A 153 12.19 10.90 -3.69
CA LEU A 153 13.20 10.16 -2.91
C LEU A 153 14.09 11.06 -2.02
N ARG A 154 14.10 12.38 -2.21
CA ARG A 154 14.73 13.33 -1.28
C ARG A 154 13.96 13.48 0.03
N LEU A 155 12.68 13.14 0.02
CA LEU A 155 11.75 13.23 1.15
C LEU A 155 11.63 11.90 1.92
N GLY A 156 12.27 10.84 1.43
CA GLY A 156 12.27 9.51 2.03
C GLY A 156 12.08 8.41 0.98
N ARG A 157 12.52 7.20 1.33
CA ARG A 157 12.46 6.01 0.46
C ARG A 157 11.64 4.88 1.06
N LEU A 158 10.98 5.11 2.18
CA LEU A 158 10.09 4.18 2.86
C LEU A 158 8.70 4.80 2.93
N CYS A 159 7.64 4.09 2.51
CA CYS A 159 6.27 4.61 2.62
C CYS A 159 5.27 3.56 3.12
N GLU A 160 4.13 4.03 3.62
CA GLU A 160 2.96 3.19 3.81
C GLU A 160 2.26 2.97 2.47
N THR A 161 1.66 1.81 2.30
CA THR A 161 0.74 1.54 1.21
C THR A 161 -0.39 0.62 1.68
N TYR A 162 -1.34 0.35 0.80
CA TYR A 162 -2.44 -0.56 1.07
C TYR A 162 -2.82 -1.31 -0.22
N PRO A 163 -2.43 -2.59 -0.37
CA PRO A 163 -2.61 -3.39 -1.58
C PRO A 163 -4.03 -3.43 -2.13
N ASP A 164 -5.06 -3.53 -1.29
CA ASP A 164 -6.44 -3.48 -1.77
C ASP A 164 -6.76 -2.13 -2.44
N ALA A 165 -6.29 -1.00 -1.89
CA ALA A 165 -6.42 0.31 -2.54
C ALA A 165 -5.53 0.42 -3.79
N VAL A 166 -4.34 -0.19 -3.80
CA VAL A 166 -3.51 -0.31 -5.00
C VAL A 166 -4.30 -1.01 -6.12
N PHE A 167 -4.86 -2.19 -5.86
CA PHE A 167 -5.64 -2.90 -6.87
C PHE A 167 -6.88 -2.12 -7.32
N CYS A 168 -7.61 -1.49 -6.40
CA CYS A 168 -8.77 -0.68 -6.76
C CYS A 168 -8.39 0.51 -7.65
N SER A 169 -7.30 1.21 -7.29
CA SER A 169 -6.81 2.36 -8.04
C SER A 169 -6.33 1.98 -9.44
N LEU A 170 -5.62 0.86 -9.58
CA LEU A 170 -5.17 0.35 -10.89
C LEU A 170 -6.30 -0.10 -11.80
N LEU A 171 -7.36 -0.67 -11.23
CA LEU A 171 -8.52 -1.18 -11.96
C LEU A 171 -9.60 -0.12 -12.23
N GLY A 172 -9.59 1.00 -11.49
CA GLY A 172 -10.63 2.02 -11.54
C GLY A 172 -11.96 1.60 -10.90
N HIS A 173 -12.00 0.45 -10.22
CA HIS A 173 -13.18 -0.10 -9.55
C HIS A 173 -12.75 -1.04 -8.41
N ARG A 174 -13.69 -1.42 -7.54
CA ARG A 174 -13.44 -2.42 -6.50
C ARG A 174 -13.57 -3.83 -7.07
N PRO A 175 -12.49 -4.63 -7.10
CA PRO A 175 -12.57 -6.00 -7.57
C PRO A 175 -13.39 -6.87 -6.59
N PRO A 176 -13.84 -8.06 -7.05
CA PRO A 176 -14.41 -9.06 -6.16
C PRO A 176 -13.46 -9.42 -5.00
N PRO A 177 -13.98 -10.07 -3.93
CA PRO A 177 -13.17 -10.45 -2.78
C PRO A 177 -11.94 -11.27 -3.19
N LYS A 178 -10.77 -10.94 -2.62
CA LYS A 178 -9.46 -11.50 -3.05
C LYS A 178 -9.35 -13.02 -2.98
N ARG A 179 -10.12 -13.66 -2.10
CA ARG A 179 -10.16 -15.11 -1.92
C ARG A 179 -11.04 -15.85 -2.93
N THR A 180 -11.73 -15.14 -3.82
CA THR A 180 -12.51 -15.75 -4.90
C THR A 180 -11.63 -15.92 -6.14
N PRO A 181 -11.84 -16.96 -6.97
CA PRO A 181 -11.08 -17.12 -8.22
C PRO A 181 -11.11 -15.89 -9.12
N TRP A 182 -12.27 -15.23 -9.21
CA TRP A 182 -12.43 -14.02 -10.02
C TRP A 182 -11.72 -12.81 -9.41
N GLY A 183 -11.77 -12.64 -8.09
CA GLY A 183 -11.03 -11.58 -7.38
C GLY A 183 -9.51 -11.75 -7.48
N LEU A 184 -9.02 -12.99 -7.48
CA LEU A 184 -7.61 -13.33 -7.70
C LEU A 184 -7.19 -13.02 -9.15
N GLN A 185 -7.98 -13.47 -10.13
CA GLN A 185 -7.74 -13.19 -11.54
C GLN A 185 -7.63 -11.68 -11.84
N GLN A 186 -8.53 -10.87 -11.28
CA GLN A 186 -8.51 -9.41 -11.47
C GLN A 186 -7.22 -8.77 -10.92
N ARG A 187 -6.75 -9.23 -9.75
CA ARG A 187 -5.50 -8.73 -9.14
C ARG A 187 -4.27 -9.11 -9.97
N ILE A 188 -4.20 -10.37 -10.43
CA ILE A 188 -3.12 -10.83 -11.31
C ILE A 188 -3.14 -10.05 -12.64
N ALA A 189 -4.32 -9.83 -13.23
CA ALA A 189 -4.45 -9.05 -14.45
C ALA A 189 -3.99 -7.59 -14.24
N ALA A 190 -4.35 -6.97 -13.11
CA ALA A 190 -3.91 -5.61 -12.77
C ALA A 190 -2.38 -5.48 -12.73
N LEU A 191 -1.67 -6.44 -12.13
CA LEU A 191 -0.20 -6.45 -12.11
C LEU A 191 0.39 -6.64 -13.50
N LYS A 192 -0.14 -7.60 -14.28
CA LYS A 192 0.32 -7.87 -15.65
C LYS A 192 0.16 -6.69 -16.59
N LEU A 193 -0.96 -5.96 -16.49
CA LEU A 193 -1.21 -4.74 -17.26
C LEU A 193 -0.22 -3.62 -16.94
N ARG A 194 0.50 -3.71 -15.81
CA ARG A 194 1.59 -2.79 -15.44
C ARG A 194 2.98 -3.31 -15.81
N GLY A 195 3.04 -4.34 -16.67
CA GLY A 195 4.31 -4.92 -17.14
C GLY A 195 5.04 -5.71 -16.06
N ILE A 196 4.35 -6.11 -14.98
CA ILE A 196 4.95 -6.93 -13.93
C ILE A 196 4.98 -8.38 -14.40
N VAL A 197 6.17 -8.96 -14.37
CA VAL A 197 6.43 -10.34 -14.80
C VAL A 197 7.14 -11.11 -13.68
N ASP A 198 6.73 -12.35 -13.49
CA ASP A 198 7.39 -13.29 -12.60
C ASP A 198 8.11 -14.35 -13.45
N ALA A 199 9.43 -14.37 -13.36
CA ALA A 199 10.27 -15.26 -14.16
C ALA A 199 10.18 -16.72 -13.70
N ASP A 200 9.72 -16.97 -12.47
CA ASP A 200 9.71 -18.29 -11.82
C ASP A 200 8.32 -18.94 -11.92
N GLY A 201 7.76 -19.01 -13.14
CA GLY A 201 6.51 -19.72 -13.43
C GLY A 201 5.27 -18.82 -13.54
N GLY A 202 5.36 -17.56 -13.12
CA GLY A 202 4.30 -16.57 -13.31
C GLY A 202 3.40 -16.36 -12.08
N LEU A 203 2.77 -15.19 -12.04
CA LEU A 203 1.95 -14.70 -10.91
C LEU A 203 0.78 -15.63 -10.49
N TRP A 204 0.38 -16.58 -11.33
CA TRP A 204 -0.68 -17.56 -11.00
C TRP A 204 -0.26 -18.59 -9.95
N HIS A 205 1.05 -18.76 -9.73
CA HIS A 205 1.59 -19.68 -8.73
C HIS A 205 1.84 -19.02 -7.37
N ARG A 206 1.48 -17.73 -7.24
CA ARG A 206 1.72 -16.93 -6.04
C ARG A 206 0.52 -16.91 -5.12
N THR A 207 0.79 -16.90 -3.83
CA THR A 207 -0.17 -16.71 -2.75
C THR A 207 -0.74 -15.29 -2.75
N LEU A 208 -1.82 -15.07 -2.01
CA LEU A 208 -2.42 -13.73 -1.89
C LEU A 208 -1.46 -12.75 -1.22
N ASP A 209 -0.78 -13.17 -0.17
CA ASP A 209 0.18 -12.36 0.59
C ASP A 209 1.38 -11.98 -0.32
N GLU A 210 1.84 -12.88 -1.19
CA GLU A 210 2.85 -12.56 -2.23
C GLU A 210 2.34 -11.51 -3.22
N LEU A 211 1.09 -11.62 -3.68
CA LEU A 211 0.50 -10.64 -4.61
C LEU A 211 0.30 -9.27 -3.95
N ASP A 212 -0.07 -9.24 -2.67
CA ASP A 212 -0.20 -8.02 -1.89
C ASP A 212 1.17 -7.35 -1.68
N ALA A 213 2.21 -8.14 -1.37
CA ALA A 213 3.60 -7.67 -1.34
C ALA A 213 4.07 -7.15 -2.72
N CYS A 214 3.65 -7.78 -3.81
CA CYS A 214 3.97 -7.32 -5.17
C CYS A 214 3.28 -5.98 -5.50
N ALA A 215 2.02 -5.81 -5.10
CA ALA A 215 1.30 -4.54 -5.24
C ALA A 215 1.97 -3.43 -4.41
N ALA A 216 2.44 -3.76 -3.20
CA ALA A 216 3.23 -2.83 -2.39
C ALA A 216 4.54 -2.45 -3.10
N ALA A 217 5.24 -3.42 -3.71
CA ALA A 217 6.48 -3.16 -4.44
C ALA A 217 6.24 -2.23 -5.64
N PHE A 218 5.07 -2.32 -6.27
CA PHE A 218 4.67 -1.39 -7.32
C PHE A 218 4.37 0.03 -6.80
N ALA A 219 3.87 0.18 -5.58
CA ALA A 219 3.78 1.49 -4.92
C ALA A 219 5.17 2.07 -4.63
N ALA A 220 6.15 1.25 -4.21
CA ALA A 220 7.54 1.68 -4.04
C ALA A 220 8.18 2.12 -5.37
N TYR A 221 7.87 1.41 -6.47
CA TYR A 221 8.26 1.83 -7.82
C TYR A 221 7.65 3.19 -8.19
N ALA A 222 6.34 3.38 -7.97
CA ALA A 222 5.68 4.66 -8.25
C ALA A 222 6.24 5.81 -7.40
N LEU A 223 6.61 5.56 -6.14
CA LEU A 223 7.34 6.51 -5.31
C LEU A 223 8.67 6.92 -5.97
N ALA A 224 9.47 5.93 -6.38
CA ALA A 224 10.78 6.16 -6.99
C ALA A 224 10.71 6.86 -8.34
N ALA A 225 9.74 6.49 -9.17
CA ALA A 225 9.51 7.06 -10.50
C ALA A 225 8.77 8.40 -10.48
N GLY A 226 8.28 8.84 -9.31
CA GLY A 226 7.42 10.03 -9.20
C GLY A 226 6.00 9.85 -9.76
N GLY A 227 5.64 8.63 -10.19
CA GLY A 227 4.43 8.30 -10.96
C GLY A 227 3.24 7.84 -10.13
N GLY A 228 3.00 8.45 -8.96
CA GLY A 228 1.91 8.08 -8.05
C GLY A 228 1.27 9.28 -7.36
N SER A 229 0.37 8.98 -6.42
CA SER A 229 -0.28 9.93 -5.53
C SER A 229 -0.17 9.45 -4.09
N TRP A 230 -0.38 10.37 -3.15
CA TRP A 230 -0.40 10.09 -1.73
C TRP A 230 -1.62 10.74 -1.07
N VAL A 231 -2.05 10.15 0.05
CA VAL A 231 -3.16 10.65 0.88
C VAL A 231 -2.84 10.46 2.37
N GLY A 232 -3.18 11.44 3.19
CA GLY A 232 -2.92 11.44 4.62
C GLY A 232 -2.26 12.73 5.10
N ASP A 233 -1.98 12.79 6.40
CA ASP A 233 -1.24 13.89 7.00
C ASP A 233 0.19 13.40 7.31
N PRO A 234 1.25 14.10 6.87
CA PRO A 234 2.64 13.65 7.08
C PRO A 234 3.01 13.35 8.54
N ARG A 235 2.29 13.91 9.52
CA ARG A 235 2.50 13.64 10.96
C ARG A 235 2.00 12.26 11.39
N GLU A 236 0.95 11.75 10.75
CA GLU A 236 0.36 10.42 11.01
C GLU A 236 0.81 9.35 9.99
N GLY A 237 1.61 9.75 9.00
CA GLY A 237 1.96 8.94 7.84
C GLY A 237 1.01 9.14 6.66
N VAL A 238 1.51 8.88 5.45
CA VAL A 238 0.74 8.95 4.20
C VAL A 238 0.76 7.61 3.48
N ILE A 239 -0.37 7.27 2.85
CA ILE A 239 -0.50 6.09 1.98
C ILE A 239 -0.12 6.51 0.57
N VAL A 240 0.85 5.83 -0.04
CA VAL A 240 1.23 5.99 -1.45
C VAL A 240 0.48 4.98 -2.32
N LEU A 241 -0.10 5.45 -3.43
CA LEU A 241 -0.81 4.65 -4.43
C LEU A 241 -0.23 4.88 -5.84
N PRO A 242 -0.06 3.82 -6.64
CA PRO A 242 0.65 3.87 -7.93
C PRO A 242 -0.24 4.34 -9.09
N VAL A 243 -0.99 5.42 -8.85
CA VAL A 243 -1.74 6.15 -9.87
C VAL A 243 -1.55 7.66 -9.67
N PRO A 244 -1.48 8.45 -10.74
CA PRO A 244 -1.26 9.90 -10.63
C PRO A 244 -2.40 10.63 -9.90
N GLU A 245 -3.63 10.11 -10.02
CA GLU A 245 -4.82 10.68 -9.41
C GLU A 245 -5.78 9.57 -8.95
N LEU A 246 -6.41 9.79 -7.81
CA LEU A 246 -7.44 8.89 -7.28
C LEU A 246 -8.82 9.34 -7.73
N LEU A 247 -9.67 8.38 -8.07
CA LEU A 247 -11.08 8.65 -8.32
C LEU A 247 -11.78 9.13 -7.05
N ASP A 248 -12.85 9.90 -7.22
CA ASP A 248 -13.71 10.33 -6.12
C ASP A 248 -14.34 9.13 -5.39
N ARG A 249 -14.65 8.06 -6.11
CA ARG A 249 -15.24 6.82 -5.61
C ARG A 249 -14.86 5.61 -6.46
N TYR A 250 -14.74 4.45 -5.80
CA TYR A 250 -14.53 3.16 -6.44
C TYR A 250 -15.75 2.26 -6.23
N GLU A 251 -16.46 1.97 -7.31
CA GLU A 251 -17.67 1.13 -7.26
C GLU A 251 -17.33 -0.36 -7.37
N PRO A 252 -18.10 -1.27 -6.74
CA PRO A 252 -17.95 -2.71 -6.95
C PRO A 252 -18.16 -3.06 -8.42
N LEU A 253 -17.29 -3.93 -8.95
CA LEU A 253 -17.54 -4.54 -10.26
C LEU A 253 -18.81 -5.42 -10.17
N PRO A 254 -19.84 -5.18 -11.00
CA PRO A 254 -21.04 -6.02 -10.99
C PRO A 254 -20.68 -7.44 -11.46
N PRO A 255 -21.36 -8.48 -10.95
CA PRO A 255 -21.10 -9.86 -11.37
C PRO A 255 -21.36 -10.03 -12.88
N PRO A 256 -20.68 -10.98 -13.55
CA PRO A 256 -20.91 -11.23 -14.97
C PRO A 256 -22.37 -11.63 -15.21
N ALA A 257 -22.97 -11.06 -16.25
CA ALA A 257 -24.30 -11.47 -16.68
C ALA A 257 -24.28 -12.95 -17.10
N ARG A 258 -25.32 -13.69 -16.73
CA ARG A 258 -25.54 -15.07 -17.17
C ARG A 258 -26.71 -15.11 -18.14
N ALA A 259 -26.52 -15.78 -19.27
CA ALA A 259 -27.64 -16.08 -20.16
C ALA A 259 -28.63 -17.02 -19.44
N ALA A 260 -29.91 -16.88 -19.75
CA ALA A 260 -30.91 -17.85 -19.31
C ALA A 260 -30.61 -19.22 -19.91
N LEU A 261 -30.88 -20.29 -19.14
CA LEU A 261 -30.93 -21.63 -19.70
C LEU A 261 -32.12 -21.71 -20.67
N ALA A 262 -31.95 -22.44 -21.78
CA ALA A 262 -33.02 -22.71 -22.73
C ALA A 262 -34.09 -23.63 -22.12
#